data_AF-A0A7W1LKX7-F1
#
_entry.id   AF-A0A7W1LKX7-F1
#
_cell.length_a   1.000
_cell.length_b   1.000
_cell.length_c   1.000
_cell.angle_alpha   90.00
_cell.angle_beta   90.00
_cell.angle_gamma   90.00
#
_symmetry.space_group_name_H-M   'P 1'
#
loop_
_entity.id
_entity.type
_entity.pdbx_description
1 polymer ?
#
loop_
_entity_poly.entity_id
_entity_poly.type
_entity_poly.pdbx_seq_one_letter_code
_entity_poly.pdbx_strand_id
1 'polypeptide(L)'
;VTIEEVNAVVTWLADLTRANALPQKLLLLHQFLPEMIQNRELLDTSREELAVLIHVDGYGSPGDKQATWQATHDAAPANVYWGWKNFIDEDLPLLTPEQTIAQALPTPELITYQ
;
A
#
# COMPACT_ATOMS: atom_id res chain seq x y z
N VAL A 1 6.52 4.44 12.23
CA VAL A 1 7.46 3.34 11.96
C VAL A 1 8.58 3.90 11.12
N THR A 2 9.83 3.57 11.41
CA THR A 2 10.95 4.06 10.57
C THR A 2 11.14 3.13 9.38
N ILE A 3 11.74 3.64 8.30
CA ILE A 3 12.00 2.81 7.12
C ILE A 3 12.97 1.66 7.42
N GLU A 4 13.89 1.83 8.38
CA GLU A 4 14.81 0.79 8.83
C GLU A 4 14.06 -0.39 9.46
N GLU A 5 13.00 -0.13 10.23
CA GLU A 5 12.15 -1.19 10.80
C GLU A 5 11.42 -1.96 9.70
N VAL A 6 10.88 -1.26 8.69
CA VAL A 6 10.23 -1.90 7.54
C VAL A 6 11.24 -2.72 6.73
N ASN A 7 12.43 -2.18 6.46
CA ASN A 7 13.47 -2.87 5.70
C ASN A 7 14.04 -4.08 6.45
N ALA A 8 14.03 -4.07 7.79
CA ALA A 8 14.36 -5.26 8.58
C ALA A 8 13.33 -6.38 8.36
N VAL A 9 12.04 -6.05 8.27
CA VAL A 9 10.97 -7.02 7.94
C VAL A 9 11.08 -7.49 6.49
N VAL A 10 11.34 -6.60 5.54
CA VAL A 10 11.63 -6.95 4.13
C VAL A 10 12.74 -8.00 4.07
N THR A 11 13.86 -7.72 4.73
CA THR A 11 15.01 -8.63 4.73
C THR A 11 14.64 -9.99 5.32
N TRP A 12 14.04 -9.99 6.51
CA TRP A 12 13.66 -11.22 7.21
C TRP A 12 12.66 -12.06 6.40
N LEU A 13 11.60 -11.45 5.87
CA LEU A 13 10.55 -12.16 5.14
C LEU A 13 11.08 -12.71 3.81
N ALA A 14 11.92 -11.95 3.11
CA ALA A 14 12.54 -12.39 1.87
C ALA A 14 13.52 -13.55 2.13
N ASP A 15 14.35 -13.48 3.17
CA ASP A 15 15.26 -14.57 3.54
C ASP A 15 14.50 -15.83 3.94
N LEU A 16 13.42 -15.69 4.71
CA LEU A 16 12.54 -16.81 5.07
C LEU A 16 11.91 -17.46 3.83
N THR A 17 11.41 -16.63 2.90
CA THR A 17 10.78 -17.09 1.66
C THR A 17 11.77 -17.87 0.80
N ARG A 18 12.99 -17.34 0.64
CA ARG A 18 14.07 -18.00 -0.11
C ARG A 18 14.53 -19.29 0.53
N ALA A 19 14.79 -19.29 1.84
CA ALA A 19 15.31 -20.45 2.57
C ALA A 19 14.37 -21.66 2.51
N ASN A 20 13.07 -21.41 2.40
CA ASN A 20 12.04 -22.44 2.35
C ASN A 20 11.52 -22.71 0.92
N ALA A 21 12.16 -22.15 -0.10
CA ALA A 21 11.74 -22.25 -1.51
C ALA A 21 10.25 -21.94 -1.71
N LEU A 22 9.74 -20.93 -1.00
CA LEU A 22 8.34 -20.54 -1.05
C LEU A 22 8.07 -19.66 -2.28
N PRO A 23 6.84 -19.68 -2.82
CA PRO A 23 6.42 -18.67 -3.80
C PRO A 23 6.52 -17.27 -3.23
N GLN A 24 6.71 -16.28 -4.12
CA GLN A 24 6.76 -14.85 -3.80
C GLN A 24 5.63 -14.45 -2.83
N LYS A 25 5.94 -13.57 -1.87
CA LYS A 25 5.00 -13.08 -0.86
C LYS A 25 4.61 -11.63 -1.12
N LEU A 26 3.33 -11.33 -0.91
CA LEU A 26 2.87 -9.95 -0.86
C LEU A 26 3.23 -9.36 0.51
N LEU A 27 4.00 -8.27 0.52
CA LEU A 27 4.20 -7.42 1.70
C LEU A 27 3.34 -6.18 1.55
N LEU A 28 2.30 -6.08 2.36
CA LEU A 28 1.31 -5.00 2.28
C LEU A 28 1.56 -3.96 3.38
N LEU A 29 1.84 -2.72 2.97
CA LEU A 29 2.09 -1.59 3.85
C LEU A 29 0.85 -0.69 3.91
N HIS A 30 0.13 -0.71 5.02
CA HIS A 30 -1.01 0.16 5.25
C HIS A 30 -0.57 1.58 5.55
N GLN A 31 -1.06 2.55 4.78
CA GLN A 31 -0.71 3.95 4.98
C GLN A 31 -1.86 4.89 4.60
N PHE A 32 -2.14 5.87 5.46
CA PHE A 32 -3.09 6.95 5.20
C PHE A 32 -2.60 8.33 5.65
N LEU A 33 -1.45 8.38 6.33
CA LEU A 33 -0.71 9.61 6.60
C LEU A 33 0.76 9.41 6.18
N PRO A 34 1.40 10.41 5.52
CA PRO A 34 2.80 10.31 5.12
C PRO A 34 3.74 9.94 6.27
N GLU A 35 3.52 10.51 7.46
CA GLU A 35 4.36 10.32 8.65
C GLU A 35 4.28 8.94 9.31
N MET A 36 3.34 8.08 8.91
CA MET A 36 3.24 6.71 9.44
C MET A 36 4.50 5.89 9.14
N ILE A 37 5.07 6.08 7.95
CA ILE A 37 6.31 5.45 7.49
C ILE A 37 7.29 6.55 7.10
N GLN A 38 8.21 6.85 8.00
CA GLN A 38 9.19 7.92 7.81
C GLN A 38 10.24 7.52 6.77
N ASN A 39 10.60 8.45 5.88
CA ASN A 39 11.61 8.25 4.82
C ASN A 39 11.31 7.04 3.90
N ARG A 40 10.03 6.86 3.55
CA ARG A 40 9.54 5.72 2.74
C ARG A 40 10.20 5.61 1.37
N GLU A 41 10.73 6.70 0.83
CA GLU A 41 11.54 6.69 -0.39
C GLU A 41 12.79 5.79 -0.31
N LEU A 42 13.22 5.40 0.89
CA LEU A 42 14.33 4.48 1.15
C LEU A 42 13.88 3.02 1.33
N LEU A 43 12.62 2.69 1.01
CA LEU A 43 12.10 1.33 1.06
C LEU A 43 12.89 0.41 0.13
N ASP A 44 13.36 -0.71 0.66
CA ASP A 44 14.03 -1.74 -0.14
C ASP A 44 13.00 -2.53 -0.96
N THR A 45 12.96 -2.24 -2.26
CA THR A 45 12.16 -2.96 -3.26
C THR A 45 13.01 -3.88 -4.15
N SER A 46 14.25 -4.19 -3.75
CA SER A 46 15.18 -5.01 -4.55
C SER A 46 15.02 -6.52 -4.38
N ARG A 47 14.19 -6.95 -3.43
CA ARG A 47 14.01 -8.36 -3.06
C ARG A 47 12.95 -9.04 -3.93
N GLU A 48 13.38 -9.86 -4.90
CA GLU A 48 12.47 -10.59 -5.80
C GLU A 48 11.52 -11.56 -5.08
N GLU A 49 11.84 -11.96 -3.85
CA GLU A 49 10.95 -12.79 -3.02
C GLU A 49 9.66 -12.08 -2.60
N LEU A 50 9.63 -10.74 -2.67
CA LEU A 50 8.51 -9.94 -2.21
C LEU A 50 7.93 -9.10 -3.35
N ALA A 51 6.60 -9.10 -3.44
CA ALA A 51 5.85 -8.04 -4.09
C ALA A 51 5.46 -7.03 -3.01
N VAL A 52 6.00 -5.81 -3.07
CA VAL A 52 5.71 -4.78 -2.08
C VAL A 52 4.54 -3.93 -2.58
N LEU A 53 3.47 -3.85 -1.79
CA LEU A 53 2.27 -3.08 -2.12
C LEU A 53 2.00 -2.03 -1.03
N ILE A 54 1.85 -0.78 -1.46
CA ILE A 54 1.39 0.30 -0.59
C ILE A 54 -0.13 0.35 -0.68
N HIS A 55 -0.79 0.13 0.45
CA HIS A 55 -2.23 0.04 0.56
C HIS A 55 -2.77 1.29 1.24
N VAL A 56 -3.44 2.13 0.45
CA VAL A 56 -4.02 3.39 0.90
C VAL A 56 -5.23 3.10 1.77
N ASP A 57 -5.06 3.36 3.07
CA ASP A 57 -5.92 2.85 4.14
C ASP A 57 -6.62 3.99 4.92
N GLY A 58 -6.99 5.07 4.22
CA GLY A 58 -7.73 6.20 4.78
C GLY A 58 -9.22 6.08 4.50
N TYR A 59 -10.06 6.51 5.43
CA TYR A 59 -11.52 6.57 5.28
C TYR A 59 -12.01 8.01 5.13
N GLY A 60 -13.23 8.19 4.64
CA GLY A 60 -13.91 9.49 4.63
C GLY A 60 -14.78 9.70 3.39
N SER A 61 -14.98 10.98 3.03
CA SER A 61 -15.67 11.29 1.79
C SER A 61 -14.82 10.88 0.58
N PRO A 62 -15.41 10.66 -0.61
CA PRO A 62 -14.63 10.41 -1.83
C PRO A 62 -13.51 11.43 -2.08
N GLY A 63 -13.70 12.69 -1.68
CA GLY A 63 -12.67 13.73 -1.78
C GLY A 63 -11.49 13.45 -0.84
N ASP A 64 -11.76 13.07 0.40
CA ASP A 64 -10.71 12.72 1.39
C ASP A 64 -9.92 11.51 0.90
N LYS A 65 -10.61 10.48 0.40
CA LYS A 65 -9.98 9.27 -0.17
C LYS A 65 -9.00 9.60 -1.29
N GLN A 66 -9.42 10.46 -2.22
CA GLN A 66 -8.59 10.88 -3.35
C GLN A 66 -7.42 11.74 -2.91
N ALA A 67 -7.60 12.60 -1.91
CA ALA A 67 -6.52 13.37 -1.32
C ALA A 67 -5.48 12.44 -0.64
N THR A 68 -5.93 11.44 0.12
CA THR A 68 -5.04 10.44 0.72
C THR A 68 -4.32 9.62 -0.35
N TRP A 69 -5.02 9.21 -1.41
CA TRP A 69 -4.44 8.49 -2.53
C TRP A 69 -3.30 9.27 -3.18
N GLN A 70 -3.53 10.54 -3.52
CA GLN A 70 -2.52 11.42 -4.13
C GLN A 70 -1.33 11.64 -3.18
N ALA A 71 -1.59 12.04 -1.93
CA ALA A 71 -0.55 12.28 -0.95
C ALA A 71 0.30 11.02 -0.65
N THR A 72 -0.32 9.84 -0.74
CA THR A 72 0.40 8.57 -0.54
C THR A 72 1.19 8.15 -1.79
N HIS A 73 0.85 8.64 -2.99
CA HIS A 73 1.67 8.44 -4.20
C HIS A 73 2.88 9.37 -4.26
N ASP A 74 2.81 10.52 -3.61
CA ASP A 74 3.91 11.48 -3.61
C ASP A 74 5.19 10.86 -3.03
N ALA A 75 6.30 11.08 -3.76
CA ALA A 75 7.63 10.55 -3.46
C ALA A 75 7.68 9.03 -3.21
N ALA A 76 6.76 8.26 -3.80
CA ALA A 76 6.76 6.81 -3.66
C ALA A 76 8.02 6.19 -4.31
N PRO A 77 8.61 5.16 -3.68
CA PRO A 77 9.74 4.42 -4.26
C PRO A 77 9.31 3.71 -5.55
N ALA A 78 10.27 3.48 -6.44
CA ALA A 78 10.04 2.67 -7.63
C ALA A 78 9.75 1.21 -7.26
N ASN A 79 9.07 0.49 -8.17
CA ASN A 79 8.78 -0.94 -8.05
C ASN A 79 7.85 -1.34 -6.89
N VAL A 80 6.92 -0.45 -6.51
CA VAL A 80 5.79 -0.79 -5.63
C VAL A 80 4.52 -0.99 -6.44
N TYR A 81 3.66 -1.86 -5.93
CA TYR A 81 2.26 -1.97 -6.35
C TYR A 81 1.37 -1.08 -5.47
N TRP A 82 0.15 -0.85 -5.92
CA TRP A 82 -0.79 0.01 -5.25
C TRP A 82 -2.08 -0.72 -4.89
N GLY A 83 -2.61 -0.37 -3.71
CA GLY A 83 -3.92 -0.84 -3.33
C GLY A 83 -4.75 0.22 -2.65
N TRP A 84 -6.06 0.03 -2.72
CA TRP A 84 -7.08 0.92 -2.21
C TRP A 84 -7.99 0.14 -1.26
N LYS A 85 -8.23 0.67 -0.05
CA LYS A 85 -9.28 0.13 0.82
C LYS A 85 -10.52 0.98 0.73
N ASN A 86 -11.70 0.37 0.64
CA ASN A 86 -12.98 1.00 0.96
C ASN A 86 -13.41 0.59 2.38
N PHE A 87 -13.95 1.52 3.15
CA PHE A 87 -14.49 1.27 4.48
C PHE A 87 -16.03 1.29 4.42
N ILE A 88 -16.66 0.17 4.78
CA ILE A 88 -18.09 -0.06 4.53
C ILE A 88 -18.97 0.93 5.30
N ASP A 89 -18.62 1.23 6.55
CA ASP A 89 -19.41 2.06 7.44
C ASP A 89 -18.86 3.49 7.58
N GLU A 90 -17.56 3.69 7.37
CA GLU A 90 -16.87 4.97 7.54
C GLU A 90 -16.78 5.82 6.27
N ASP A 91 -16.80 5.21 5.07
CA ASP A 91 -16.80 5.96 3.82
C ASP A 91 -18.21 6.48 3.50
N LEU A 92 -18.35 7.81 3.41
CA LEU A 92 -19.65 8.47 3.25
C LEU A 92 -19.62 9.53 2.15
N PRO A 93 -20.26 9.27 0.98
CA PRO A 93 -20.81 7.98 0.56
C PRO A 93 -19.70 6.97 0.20
N LEU A 94 -19.96 5.69 0.47
CA LEU A 94 -19.15 4.58 -0.03
C LEU A 94 -19.16 4.56 -1.56
N LEU A 95 -17.97 4.46 -2.17
CA LEU A 95 -17.83 4.28 -3.61
C LEU A 95 -18.27 2.87 -4.02
N THR A 96 -19.04 2.78 -5.11
CA THR A 96 -19.30 1.49 -5.78
C THR A 96 -18.01 0.95 -6.40
N PRO A 97 -17.91 -0.38 -6.65
CA PRO A 97 -16.74 -0.96 -7.33
C PRO A 97 -16.41 -0.27 -8.65
N GLU A 98 -17.41 0.07 -9.47
CA GLU A 98 -17.23 0.78 -10.74
C GLU A 98 -16.67 2.19 -10.52
N GLN A 99 -17.17 2.89 -9.50
CA GLN A 99 -16.65 4.21 -9.14
C GLN A 99 -15.22 4.15 -8.59
N THR A 100 -14.89 3.15 -7.75
CA THR A 100 -13.53 2.97 -7.23
C THR A 100 -12.54 2.77 -8.39
N ILE A 101 -12.83 1.88 -9.33
CA ILE A 101 -11.96 1.66 -10.51
C ILE A 101 -11.84 2.90 -11.38
N ALA A 102 -12.93 3.65 -11.58
CA ALA A 102 -12.92 4.85 -12.41
C ALA A 102 -12.20 6.05 -11.76
N GLN A 103 -12.15 6.10 -10.43
CA GLN A 103 -11.65 7.26 -9.69
C GLN A 103 -10.25 7.05 -9.11
N ALA A 104 -9.92 5.85 -8.61
CA ALA A 104 -8.59 5.55 -8.09
C ALA A 104 -7.61 5.41 -9.27
N LEU A 105 -6.89 6.51 -9.58
CA LEU A 105 -5.94 6.59 -10.69
C LEU A 105 -4.53 6.92 -10.16
N PRO A 106 -3.48 6.14 -10.51
CA PRO A 106 -3.51 4.96 -11.38
C PRO A 106 -4.37 3.82 -10.81
N THR A 107 -4.86 2.91 -11.67
CA THR A 107 -5.76 1.84 -11.22
C THR A 107 -5.03 0.91 -10.24
N PRO A 108 -5.56 0.69 -9.02
CA PRO A 108 -4.92 -0.16 -8.02
C PRO A 108 -4.94 -1.64 -8.43
N GLU A 109 -3.88 -2.37 -8.10
CA GLU A 109 -3.80 -3.82 -8.29
C GLU A 109 -4.57 -4.60 -7.23
N LEU A 110 -4.82 -4.00 -6.06
CA LEU A 110 -5.59 -4.58 -4.98
C LEU A 110 -6.65 -3.62 -4.47
N ILE A 111 -7.91 -4.07 -4.43
CA ILE A 111 -8.99 -3.36 -3.73
C ILE A 111 -9.49 -4.24 -2.60
N THR A 112 -9.54 -3.68 -1.39
CA THR A 112 -10.10 -4.37 -0.22
C THR A 112 -11.29 -3.61 0.36
N TYR A 113 -12.10 -4.32 1.12
CA TYR A 113 -13.24 -3.78 1.87
C TYR A 113 -13.07 -4.18 3.32
N GLN A 114 -13.32 -3.25 4.25
CA GLN A 114 -13.34 -3.48 5.68
C GLN A 114 -14.62 -2.95 6.29
#